data_AF-A0A1F7GE95-F1
#
_entry.id   AF-A0A1F7GE95-F1
#
_cell.length_a   1.000
_cell.length_b   1.000
_cell.length_c   1.000
_cell.angle_alpha   90.00
_cell.angle_beta   90.00
_cell.angle_gamma   90.00
#
_symmetry.space_group_name_H-M   'P 1'
#
loop_
_entity.id
_entity.type
_entity.pdbx_description
1 polymer ?
#
loop_
_entity_poly.entity_id
_entity_poly.type
_entity_poly.pdbx_seq_one_letter_code
_entity_poly.pdbx_strand_id
1 'polypeptide(L)'
;MKSFLSNLPKLKSKKNKRLGRGLGSGKGAKSGRGTTRHQKAREKIPLHFEGGQGRMVKKFPLLRGKGRNKPKVLAKEKKEKYYAKTIKSKKSAI
;
A
#
# COMPACT_ATOMS: atom_id res chain seq x y z
N MET A 1 -32.95 10.47 -23.21
CA MET A 1 -33.22 9.23 -22.42
C MET A 1 -31.90 8.66 -21.90
N LYS A 2 -31.44 9.05 -20.71
CA LYS A 2 -30.16 8.60 -20.15
C LYS A 2 -30.21 8.52 -18.61
N SER A 3 -31.35 8.11 -18.08
CA SER A 3 -31.67 8.11 -16.64
C SER A 3 -32.29 6.78 -16.18
N PHE A 4 -32.21 5.72 -17.00
CA PHE A 4 -32.75 4.41 -16.67
C PHE A 4 -31.65 3.54 -16.05
N LEU A 5 -31.93 2.93 -14.89
CA LEU A 5 -30.95 2.17 -14.10
C LEU A 5 -30.32 0.98 -14.89
N SER A 6 -31.04 0.45 -15.88
CA SER A 6 -30.55 -0.64 -16.74
C SER A 6 -29.41 -0.23 -17.68
N ASN A 7 -29.26 1.06 -17.99
CA ASN A 7 -28.39 1.55 -19.05
C ASN A 7 -27.12 2.22 -18.50
N LEU A 8 -26.76 1.96 -17.24
CA LEU A 8 -25.55 2.50 -16.64
C LEU A 8 -24.29 1.89 -17.28
N PRO A 9 -23.26 2.71 -17.57
CA PRO A 9 -22.01 2.22 -18.11
C PRO A 9 -21.29 1.32 -17.09
N LYS A 10 -20.80 0.15 -17.54
CA LYS A 10 -20.07 -0.78 -16.67
C LYS A 10 -18.70 -0.21 -16.28
N LEU A 11 -18.40 -0.24 -14.99
CA LEU A 11 -17.07 0.10 -14.47
C LEU A 11 -16.05 -0.98 -14.86
N LYS A 12 -15.02 -0.60 -15.63
CA LYS A 12 -13.89 -1.47 -15.99
C LYS A 12 -12.87 -1.52 -14.86
N SER A 13 -13.18 -2.25 -13.78
CA SER A 13 -12.26 -2.49 -12.68
C SER A 13 -11.80 -3.96 -12.63
N LYS A 14 -10.58 -4.21 -12.15
CA LYS A 14 -10.09 -5.56 -11.93
C LYS A 14 -10.79 -6.15 -10.70
N LYS A 15 -11.42 -7.32 -10.87
CA LYS A 15 -12.05 -8.06 -9.77
C LYS A 15 -10.98 -8.67 -8.86
N ASN A 16 -11.31 -8.80 -7.58
CA ASN A 16 -10.46 -9.50 -6.61
C ASN A 16 -10.29 -10.98 -6.99
N LYS A 17 -9.10 -11.53 -6.75
CA LYS A 17 -8.82 -12.95 -6.97
C LYS A 17 -9.53 -13.78 -5.90
N ARG A 18 -10.25 -14.82 -6.32
CA ARG A 18 -10.90 -15.80 -5.42
C ARG A 18 -9.96 -16.98 -5.23
N LEU A 19 -9.54 -17.22 -4.00
CA LEU A 19 -8.63 -18.31 -3.65
C LEU A 19 -9.43 -19.60 -3.36
N GLY A 20 -8.83 -20.76 -3.62
CA GLY A 20 -9.44 -22.07 -3.31
C GLY A 20 -10.65 -22.41 -4.17
N ARG A 21 -10.62 -22.09 -5.48
CA ARG A 21 -11.72 -22.36 -6.42
C ARG A 21 -11.24 -23.25 -7.58
N GLY A 22 -10.74 -24.43 -7.22
CA GLY A 22 -10.25 -25.43 -8.19
C GLY A 22 -8.84 -25.14 -8.74
N LEU A 23 -8.25 -26.14 -9.38
CA LEU A 23 -6.88 -26.07 -9.90
C LEU A 23 -6.75 -25.12 -11.10
N GLY A 24 -7.73 -25.10 -12.01
CA GLY A 24 -7.75 -24.21 -13.19
C GLY A 24 -7.72 -22.71 -12.85
N SER A 25 -7.98 -22.33 -11.60
CA SER A 25 -7.84 -20.94 -11.12
C SER A 25 -6.40 -20.50 -10.86
N GLY A 26 -5.42 -21.42 -10.89
CA GLY A 26 -4.02 -21.16 -10.52
C GLY A 26 -3.78 -20.87 -9.03
N LYS A 27 -4.84 -20.85 -8.21
CA LYS A 27 -4.80 -20.66 -6.75
C LYS A 27 -5.76 -21.63 -6.04
N GLY A 28 -5.72 -22.89 -6.45
CA GLY A 28 -6.56 -23.98 -5.94
C GLY A 28 -6.18 -24.45 -4.53
N ALA A 29 -5.83 -25.73 -4.39
CA ALA A 29 -5.73 -26.43 -3.11
C ALA A 29 -4.91 -25.72 -2.03
N LYS A 30 -3.80 -25.06 -2.40
CA LYS A 30 -2.93 -24.37 -1.44
C LYS A 30 -3.18 -22.87 -1.34
N SER A 31 -4.12 -22.33 -2.12
CA SER A 31 -4.50 -20.90 -2.11
C SER A 31 -3.31 -19.92 -2.22
N GLY A 32 -2.18 -20.36 -2.80
CA GLY A 32 -0.94 -19.57 -2.90
C GLY A 32 -0.08 -19.52 -1.63
N ARG A 33 -0.38 -20.32 -0.60
CA ARG A 33 0.35 -20.37 0.69
C ARG A 33 1.51 -21.37 0.72
N GLY A 34 1.66 -22.19 -0.32
CA GLY A 34 2.69 -23.24 -0.39
C GLY A 34 2.34 -24.47 0.47
N THR A 35 3.37 -25.23 0.86
CA THR A 35 3.21 -26.47 1.65
C THR A 35 2.78 -26.19 3.08
N THR A 36 1.83 -26.99 3.59
CA THR A 36 1.22 -26.85 4.94
C THR A 36 2.17 -27.11 6.11
N ARG A 37 3.36 -27.67 5.84
CA ARG A 37 4.41 -27.90 6.84
C ARG A 37 5.01 -26.59 7.36
N HIS A 38 5.07 -25.54 6.54
CA HIS A 38 5.71 -24.28 6.94
C HIS A 38 4.79 -23.43 7.81
N GLN A 39 5.35 -22.77 8.83
CA GLN A 39 4.59 -21.90 9.73
C GLN A 39 3.81 -20.80 9.00
N LYS A 40 4.39 -20.19 7.96
CA LYS A 40 3.72 -19.16 7.12
C LYS A 40 2.43 -19.63 6.45
N ALA A 41 2.25 -20.93 6.26
CA ALA A 41 1.02 -21.49 5.71
C ALA A 41 -0.12 -21.55 6.76
N ARG A 42 0.20 -21.58 8.06
CA ARG A 42 -0.75 -21.71 9.17
C ARG A 42 -0.96 -20.41 9.93
N GLU A 43 0.12 -19.67 10.16
CA GLU A 43 0.16 -18.53 11.08
C GLU A 43 0.74 -17.27 10.42
N LYS A 44 0.65 -16.16 11.14
CA LYS A 44 1.24 -14.88 10.78
C LYS A 44 2.36 -14.55 11.76
N ILE A 45 3.56 -14.36 11.25
CA ILE A 45 4.71 -13.91 12.03
C ILE A 45 4.69 -12.38 12.08
N PRO A 46 4.91 -11.73 13.23
CA PRO A 46 4.99 -10.28 13.32
C PRO A 46 6.10 -9.71 12.41
N LEU A 47 5.83 -8.57 11.76
CA LEU A 47 6.75 -7.95 10.79
C LEU A 47 8.15 -7.62 11.35
N HIS A 48 8.24 -7.37 12.65
CA HIS A 48 9.47 -6.97 13.34
C HIS A 48 10.21 -8.16 13.99
N PHE A 49 9.75 -9.39 13.79
CA PHE A 49 10.36 -10.57 14.39
C PHE A 49 11.53 -11.06 13.53
N GLU A 50 12.73 -11.07 14.10
CA GLU A 50 13.99 -11.46 13.43
C GLU A 50 14.42 -12.89 13.81
N GLY A 51 13.51 -13.76 14.26
CA GLY A 51 13.82 -15.18 14.55
C GLY A 51 14.50 -15.45 15.89
N GLY A 52 14.48 -14.48 16.82
CA GLY A 52 15.13 -14.58 18.13
C GLY A 52 16.10 -13.42 18.40
N GLN A 53 16.57 -12.75 17.35
CA GLN A 53 17.32 -11.52 17.49
C GLN A 53 16.42 -10.36 17.96
N GLY A 54 16.97 -9.46 18.78
CA GLY A 54 16.30 -8.22 19.16
C GLY A 54 16.00 -7.33 17.95
N ARG A 55 14.84 -6.66 17.97
CA ARG A 55 14.36 -5.82 16.85
C ARG A 55 15.38 -4.74 16.48
N MET A 56 15.61 -4.50 15.19
CA MET A 56 16.48 -3.41 14.71
C MET A 56 16.19 -2.03 15.31
N VAL A 57 14.92 -1.68 15.51
CA VAL A 57 14.52 -0.39 16.12
C VAL A 57 15.07 -0.22 17.55
N LYS A 58 15.28 -1.33 18.27
CA LYS A 58 15.86 -1.34 19.61
C LYS A 58 17.39 -1.45 19.61
N LYS A 59 18.01 -1.77 18.47
CA LYS A 59 19.48 -1.84 18.33
C LYS A 59 20.11 -0.45 18.33
N PHE A 60 19.41 0.56 17.81
CA PHE A 60 19.93 1.93 17.67
C PHE A 60 19.30 2.89 18.68
N PRO A 61 20.04 3.93 19.13
CA PRO A 61 19.47 4.96 20.00
C PRO A 61 18.39 5.76 19.27
N LEU A 62 17.38 6.18 20.03
CA LEU A 62 16.31 7.02 19.50
C LEU A 62 16.82 8.44 19.26
N LEU A 63 16.59 8.96 18.06
CA LEU A 63 16.89 10.36 17.73
C LEU A 63 15.85 11.28 18.38
N ARG A 64 16.05 11.59 19.67
CA ARG A 64 15.22 12.55 20.41
C ARG A 64 15.44 13.96 19.83
N GLY A 65 14.37 14.75 19.67
CA GLY A 65 14.46 16.15 19.24
C GLY A 65 14.67 16.40 17.74
N LYS A 66 15.20 15.44 16.97
CA LYS A 66 15.45 15.62 15.53
C LYS A 66 14.12 15.77 14.75
N GLY A 67 13.92 16.92 14.10
CA GLY A 67 12.73 17.22 13.29
C GLY A 67 11.55 17.88 14.05
N ARG A 68 11.70 18.19 15.34
CA ARG A 68 10.72 18.97 16.11
C ARG A 68 10.80 20.48 15.82
N ASN A 69 11.97 20.97 15.42
CA ASN A 69 12.20 22.38 15.09
C ASN A 69 12.06 22.60 13.58
N LYS A 70 10.86 22.37 13.04
CA LYS A 70 10.61 22.71 11.62
C LYS A 70 10.60 24.24 11.48
N PRO A 71 11.29 24.82 10.47
CA PRO A 71 11.17 26.25 10.21
C PRO A 71 9.70 26.60 9.91
N LYS A 72 9.24 27.72 10.44
CA LYS A 72 7.93 28.28 10.09
C LYS A 72 7.98 28.76 8.63
N VAL A 73 7.55 27.91 7.71
CA VAL A 73 7.38 28.30 6.30
C VAL A 73 6.11 29.15 6.19
N LEU A 74 6.22 30.33 5.59
CA LEU A 74 5.09 31.23 5.37
C LEU A 74 4.01 30.56 4.50
N ALA A 75 2.74 30.87 4.76
CA ALA A 75 1.63 30.24 4.02
C ALA A 75 1.70 30.51 2.50
N LYS A 76 2.21 31.70 2.11
CA LYS A 76 2.41 32.11 0.71
C LYS A 76 3.38 31.17 -0.03
N GLU A 77 4.53 30.87 0.57
CA GLU A 77 5.54 29.97 -0.01
C GLU A 77 5.04 28.53 -0.15
N LYS A 78 4.19 28.06 0.78
CA LYS A 78 3.55 26.74 0.66
C LYS A 78 2.59 26.69 -0.53
N LYS A 79 1.81 27.76 -0.72
CA LYS A 79 0.83 27.91 -1.80
C LYS A 79 1.53 27.94 -3.17
N GLU A 80 2.59 28.74 -3.29
CA GLU A 80 3.42 28.81 -4.51
C GLU A 80 4.07 27.45 -4.86
N LYS A 81 4.65 26.75 -3.88
CA LYS A 81 5.21 25.39 -4.09
C LYS A 81 4.14 24.38 -4.54
N TYR A 82 2.93 24.43 -3.99
CA TYR A 82 1.83 23.53 -4.37
C TYR A 82 1.40 23.74 -5.81
N TYR A 83 1.17 24.98 -6.23
CA TYR A 83 0.79 25.29 -7.61
C TYR A 83 1.93 24.97 -8.58
N ALA A 84 3.18 25.28 -8.25
CA ALA A 84 4.34 24.93 -9.06
C ALA A 84 4.46 23.41 -9.29
N LYS A 85 4.24 22.61 -8.24
CA LYS A 85 4.22 21.13 -8.34
C LYS A 85 3.09 20.63 -9.24
N THR A 86 1.91 21.22 -9.12
CA THR A 86 0.72 20.85 -9.89
C THR A 86 0.85 21.19 -11.38
N ILE A 87 1.46 22.35 -11.69
CA ILE A 87 1.78 22.76 -13.06
C ILE A 87 2.83 21.81 -13.66
N LYS A 88 3.88 21.48 -12.89
CA LYS A 88 4.93 20.55 -13.33
C LYS A 88 4.39 19.14 -13.62
N SER A 89 3.52 18.61 -12.76
CA SER A 89 2.90 17.29 -12.98
C SER A 89 1.96 17.25 -14.19
N LYS A 90 1.27 18.36 -14.50
CA LYS A 90 0.46 18.48 -15.72
C LYS A 90 1.32 18.55 -16.97
N LYS A 91 2.45 19.25 -16.91
CA LYS A 91 3.39 19.41 -18.03
C LYS A 91 4.18 18.13 -18.35
N SER A 92 4.38 17.25 -17.37
CA SER A 92 5.02 15.93 -17.55
C SER A 92 4.05 14.80 -17.93
N ALA A 93 2.75 15.07 -17.94
CA ALA A 93 1.70 14.12 -18.30
C ALA A 93 1.14 14.34 -19.71
N ILE A 94 1.63 15.39 -20.39
CA ILE A 94 1.53 15.65 -21.82
C ILE A 94 2.81 15.10 -22.44
#